data_AF-A0A2M7CAV6-F1
#
_entry.id   AF-A0A2M7CAV6-F1
#
_cell.length_a   1.000
_cell.length_b   1.000
_cell.length_c   1.000
_cell.angle_alpha   90.00
_cell.angle_beta   90.00
_cell.angle_gamma   90.00
#
_symmetry.space_group_name_H-M   'P 1'
#
loop_
_entity.id
_entity.type
_entity.pdbx_description
1 polymer ?
#
loop_
_entity_poly.entity_id
_entity_poly.type
_entity_poly.pdbx_seq_one_letter_code
_entity_poly.pdbx_strand_id
1 'polypeptide(L)'
;TGRALNISEGGLLIYFPEQMEIGQHLRLKLFFSLGSELNTIEMLAEVVWMDIHLGKDWGDYRSGVKFIDVSSEDIRKLENFLMHLSK
;
A
#
# COMPACT_ATOMS: atom_id res chain seq x y z
N THR A 1 10.18 -6.16 -3.86
CA THR A 1 8.77 -6.45 -3.50
C THR A 1 8.51 -5.88 -2.12
N GLY A 2 7.30 -5.38 -1.86
CA GLY A 2 6.95 -4.78 -0.56
C GLY A 2 5.79 -5.51 0.10
N ARG A 3 5.62 -5.29 1.41
CA ARG A 3 4.51 -5.86 2.20
C ARG A 3 3.66 -4.74 2.77
N ALA A 4 2.36 -4.76 2.50
CA ALA A 4 1.41 -3.86 3.14
C ALA A 4 1.23 -4.25 4.62
N LEU A 5 1.30 -3.28 5.53
CA LEU A 5 1.02 -3.47 6.97
C LEU A 5 -0.44 -3.17 7.30
N ASN A 6 -0.99 -2.13 6.68
CA ASN A 6 -2.38 -1.72 6.77
C ASN A 6 -2.78 -1.09 5.43
N ILE A 7 -4.08 -0.86 5.23
CA ILE A 7 -4.60 -0.20 4.05
C ILE A 7 -5.92 0.52 4.39
N SER A 8 -6.16 1.60 3.68
CA SER A 8 -7.41 2.38 3.67
C SER A 8 -7.76 2.74 2.22
N GLU A 9 -8.91 3.35 1.99
CA GLU A 9 -9.28 3.92 0.68
C GLU A 9 -8.37 5.08 0.23
N GLY A 10 -7.65 5.71 1.17
CA GLY A 10 -6.79 6.86 0.87
C GLY A 10 -5.30 6.52 0.72
N GLY A 11 -4.88 5.32 1.09
CA GLY A 11 -3.46 4.98 1.14
C GLY A 11 -3.15 3.73 1.96
N LEU A 12 -1.86 3.40 2.04
CA LEU A 12 -1.36 2.26 2.81
C LEU A 12 0.01 2.52 3.46
N LEU A 13 0.31 1.73 4.49
CA LEU A 13 1.63 1.61 5.07
C LEU A 13 2.36 0.39 4.47
N ILE A 14 3.58 0.58 3.99
CA ILE A 14 4.35 -0.44 3.26
C ILE A 14 5.74 -0.62 3.88
N TYR A 15 6.20 -1.88 3.95
CA TYR A 15 7.62 -2.23 4.06
C TYR A 15 8.25 -2.30 2.67
N PHE A 16 9.31 -1.52 2.45
CA PHE A 16 10.16 -1.57 1.27
C PHE A 16 11.58 -2.03 1.63
N PRO A 17 12.26 -2.75 0.73
CA PRO A 17 13.66 -3.14 0.93
C PRO A 17 14.63 -1.96 0.82
N GLU A 18 14.16 -0.83 0.30
CA GLU A 18 14.94 0.38 0.04
C GLU A 18 14.23 1.60 0.60
N GLN A 19 15.00 2.62 0.96
CA GLN A 19 14.47 3.89 1.43
C GLN A 19 13.80 4.62 0.27
N MET A 20 12.56 5.07 0.47
CA MET A 20 11.86 5.95 -0.46
C MET A 20 12.09 7.41 -0.08
N GLU A 21 11.62 8.34 -0.91
CA GLU A 21 11.66 9.78 -0.62
C GLU A 21 10.24 10.36 -0.51
N ILE A 22 10.01 11.30 0.41
CA ILE A 22 8.73 12.03 0.49
C ILE A 22 8.50 12.80 -0.82
N GLY A 23 7.30 12.70 -1.38
CA GLY A 23 6.92 13.26 -2.69
C GLY A 23 7.22 12.34 -3.87
N GLN A 24 7.93 11.22 -3.64
CA GLN A 24 8.18 10.24 -4.68
C GLN A 24 6.88 9.56 -5.11
N HIS A 25 6.67 9.48 -6.43
CA HIS A 25 5.53 8.80 -7.03
C HIS A 25 5.90 7.36 -7.37
N LEU A 26 5.09 6.42 -6.91
CA LEU A 26 5.27 4.98 -7.07
C LEU A 26 4.08 4.40 -7.83
N ARG A 27 4.37 3.63 -8.89
CA ARG A 27 3.37 2.73 -9.49
C ARG A 27 3.37 1.44 -8.70
N LEU A 28 2.25 1.13 -8.05
CA LEU A 28 2.11 -0.04 -7.20
C LEU A 28 1.07 -1.00 -7.79
N LYS A 29 1.33 -2.29 -7.57
CA LYS A 29 0.40 -3.38 -7.83
C LYS A 29 0.22 -4.16 -6.55
N LEU A 30 -0.96 -4.05 -5.95
CA LEU A 30 -1.28 -4.70 -4.69
C LEU A 30 -2.03 -6.01 -4.96
N PHE A 31 -1.56 -7.08 -4.33
CA PHE A 31 -2.20 -8.39 -4.36
C PHE A 31 -2.79 -8.68 -2.98
N PHE A 32 -4.04 -9.12 -2.93
CA PHE A 32 -4.71 -9.50 -1.67
C PHE A 32 -5.73 -10.61 -1.92
N SER A 33 -5.96 -11.44 -0.90
CA SER A 33 -6.93 -12.52 -0.97
C SER A 33 -8.27 -12.09 -0.38
N LEU A 34 -9.37 -12.44 -1.04
CA LEU A 34 -10.73 -12.32 -0.51
C LEU A 34 -11.44 -13.66 -0.73
N GLY A 35 -11.66 -14.42 0.34
CA GLY A 35 -12.10 -15.81 0.22
C GLY A 35 -11.08 -16.67 -0.54
N SER A 36 -11.54 -17.38 -1.58
CA SER A 36 -10.67 -18.16 -2.47
C SER A 36 -10.06 -17.35 -3.63
N GLU A 37 -10.44 -16.09 -3.79
CA GLU A 37 -10.02 -15.27 -4.93
C GLU A 37 -8.77 -14.45 -4.60
N LEU A 38 -7.76 -14.54 -5.47
CA LEU A 38 -6.61 -13.62 -5.46
C LEU A 38 -6.96 -12.40 -6.29
N ASN A 39 -7.14 -11.28 -5.61
CA ASN A 39 -7.47 -9.99 -6.20
C ASN A 39 -6.22 -9.17 -6.44
N THR A 40 -6.32 -8.21 -7.37
CA THR A 40 -5.23 -7.30 -7.69
C THR A 40 -5.78 -5.93 -8.04
N ILE A 41 -5.08 -4.90 -7.57
CA ILE A 41 -5.35 -3.49 -7.92
C ILE A 41 -4.06 -2.80 -8.34
N GLU A 42 -4.15 -1.88 -9.30
CA GLU A 42 -3.04 -1.04 -9.75
C GLU A 42 -3.32 0.42 -9.41
N MET A 43 -2.27 1.15 -9.02
CA MET A 43 -2.40 2.52 -8.52
C MET A 43 -1.13 3.35 -8.75
N LEU A 44 -1.31 4.65 -8.86
CA LEU A 44 -0.28 5.63 -8.62
C LEU A 44 -0.39 6.13 -7.18
N ALA A 45 0.69 6.07 -6.42
CA ALA A 45 0.74 6.52 -5.04
C ALA A 45 1.91 7.48 -4.80
N GLU A 46 1.76 8.41 -3.87
CA GLU A 46 2.80 9.35 -3.44
C GLU A 46 3.25 8.98 -2.03
N VAL A 47 4.57 8.95 -1.80
CA VAL A 47 5.13 8.77 -0.46
C VAL A 47 4.90 10.04 0.35
N VAL A 48 4.13 9.95 1.43
CA VAL A 48 3.75 11.09 2.29
C VAL A 48 4.34 11.01 3.69
N TRP A 49 4.88 9.86 4.06
CA TRP A 49 5.52 9.63 5.36
C TRP A 49 6.60 8.56 5.23
N MET A 50 7.67 8.69 6.01
CA MET A 50 8.75 7.72 6.08
C MET A 50 9.18 7.55 7.54
N ASP A 51 9.52 6.33 7.92
CA ASP A 51 10.11 6.10 9.23
C ASP A 51 11.58 6.55 9.21
N ILE A 52 11.93 7.38 10.18
CA ILE A 52 13.25 8.02 10.31
C ILE A 52 14.22 7.17 11.16
N HIS A 53 13.73 6.14 11.87
CA HIS A 53 14.45 5.57 13.02
C HIS A 53 14.75 4.06 12.99
N LEU A 54 14.42 3.36 11.91
CA LEU A 54 14.91 1.99 11.75
C LEU A 54 16.27 2.04 11.07
N GLY A 55 17.34 2.07 11.87
CA GLY A 55 18.72 1.96 11.38
C GLY A 55 18.90 0.73 10.47
N LYS A 56 20.01 0.71 9.71
CA LYS A 56 20.37 -0.32 8.70
C LYS A 56 20.19 -1.78 9.14
N ASP A 57 20.08 -2.05 10.43
CA ASP A 57 20.02 -3.39 11.02
C ASP A 57 18.60 -4.00 11.11
N TRP A 58 17.53 -3.23 10.81
CA TRP A 58 16.13 -3.70 10.93
C TRP A 58 15.48 -4.18 9.62
N GLY A 59 16.25 -4.26 8.53
CA GLY A 59 15.90 -5.04 7.33
C GLY A 59 14.93 -4.39 6.33
N ASP A 60 13.89 -3.67 6.78
CA ASP A 60 12.90 -3.04 5.88
C ASP A 60 12.59 -1.58 6.28
N TYR A 61 12.51 -0.70 5.28
CA TYR A 61 12.08 0.70 5.42
C TYR A 61 10.56 0.79 5.43
N ARG A 62 9.99 1.56 6.37
CA ARG A 62 8.55 1.82 6.41
C ARG A 62 8.21 3.14 5.72
N SER A 63 7.24 3.10 4.82
CA SER A 63 6.74 4.27 4.11
C SER A 63 5.22 4.28 4.09
N GLY A 64 4.63 5.43 4.39
CA GLY A 64 3.22 5.69 4.21
C GLY A 64 3.01 6.32 2.84
N VAL A 65 2.10 5.75 2.06
CA VAL A 65 1.77 6.26 0.73
C VAL A 65 0.30 6.66 0.66
N LYS A 66 0.03 7.75 -0.06
CA LYS A 66 -1.31 8.23 -0.39
C LYS A 66 -1.64 7.84 -1.83
N PHE A 67 -2.87 7.40 -2.09
CA PHE A 67 -3.32 7.17 -3.46
C PHE A 67 -3.52 8.49 -4.21
N ILE A 68 -2.94 8.57 -5.41
CA ILE A 68 -3.06 9.69 -6.32
C ILE A 68 -4.03 9.36 -7.44
N ASP A 69 -3.91 8.15 -7.99
CA ASP A 69 -4.80 7.66 -9.04
C ASP A 69 -5.02 6.15 -8.89
N VAL A 70 -6.29 5.76 -8.97
CA VAL A 70 -6.76 4.37 -8.90
C VAL A 70 -8.03 4.28 -9.73
N SER A 71 -8.16 3.23 -10.54
CA SER A 71 -9.37 3.05 -11.33
C SER A 71 -10.60 2.88 -10.43
N SER A 72 -11.78 3.34 -10.88
CA SER A 72 -13.01 3.14 -10.10
C SER A 72 -13.35 1.66 -9.92
N GLU A 73 -12.92 0.79 -10.82
CA GLU A 73 -13.06 -0.65 -10.67
C GLU A 73 -12.22 -1.18 -9.51
N ASP A 74 -10.97 -0.76 -9.42
CA ASP A 74 -10.05 -1.19 -8.37
C ASP A 74 -10.40 -0.60 -7.01
N ILE A 75 -10.91 0.64 -6.95
CA ILE A 75 -11.48 1.20 -5.71
C ILE A 75 -12.64 0.35 -5.22
N ARG A 76 -13.57 -0.06 -6.08
CA ARG A 76 -14.69 -0.94 -5.67
C ARG A 76 -14.21 -2.30 -5.14
N LYS A 77 -13.16 -2.87 -5.73
CA LYS A 77 -12.53 -4.11 -5.21
C LYS A 77 -11.98 -3.90 -3.80
N LEU A 78 -11.31 -2.77 -3.58
CA LEU A 78 -10.75 -2.41 -2.28
C LEU A 78 -11.84 -2.15 -1.23
N GLU A 79 -12.87 -1.36 -1.55
CA GLU A 79 -14.03 -1.11 -0.69
C GLU A 79 -14.70 -2.43 -0.27
N ASN A 80 -14.92 -3.33 -1.24
CA ASN A 80 -15.49 -4.64 -0.96
C ASN A 80 -14.60 -5.45 -0.02
N PHE A 81 -13.28 -5.46 -0.23
CA PHE A 81 -12.33 -6.12 0.67
C PHE A 81 -12.39 -5.54 2.09
N LEU A 82 -12.37 -4.20 2.23
CA LEU A 82 -12.42 -3.53 3.54
C LEU A 82 -13.72 -3.82 4.29
N MET A 83 -14.87 -3.83 3.61
CA MET A 83 -16.17 -4.19 4.19
C MET A 83 -16.20 -5.64 4.71
N HIS A 84 -15.44 -6.55 4.11
CA HIS A 84 -15.35 -7.94 4.57
C HIS A 84 -14.46 -8.11 5.80
N LEU A 85 -13.49 -7.21 6.03
CA LEU A 85 -12.66 -7.21 7.22
C LEU A 85 -13.34 -6.61 8.46
N SER A 86 -14.37 -5.78 8.27
CA SER A 86 -15.10 -5.13 9.37
C SER A 86 -16.21 -6.00 10.01
N LYS A 87 -16.31 -7.27 9.61
CA LYS A 87 -17.27 -8.24 10.16
C LYS A 87 -16.60 -9.14 11.19
#